data_AF-A0A838D4H1-F1
#
_entry.id   AF-A0A838D4H1-F1
#
_cell.length_a   1.000
_cell.length_b   1.000
_cell.length_c   1.000
_cell.angle_alpha   90.00
_cell.angle_beta   90.00
_cell.angle_gamma   90.00
#
_symmetry.space_group_name_H-M   'P 1'
#
loop_
_entity.id
_entity.type
_entity.pdbx_description
1 polymer ?
#
loop_
_entity_poly.entity_id
_entity_poly.type
_entity_poly.pdbx_seq_one_letter_code
_entity_poly.pdbx_strand_id
1 'polypeptide(L)' 'MAETGFAMETRRFVPHCTIARTPRGAWLPAELTNELRPPVVAWTAKQVTLLRSRLRIGGAVHEAHSVFPLDGASS' A
#
# COMPACT_ATOMS: atom_id res chain seq x y z
N MET A 1 7.73 -16.60 21.40
CA MET A 1 7.28 -15.83 20.21
C MET A 1 8.38 -14.85 19.90
N ALA A 2 8.91 -14.83 18.67
CA ALA A 2 10.01 -13.94 18.32
C ALA A 2 9.55 -12.48 18.48
N GLU A 3 10.18 -11.72 19.38
CA GLU A 3 10.04 -10.27 19.43
C GLU A 3 10.65 -9.73 18.15
N THR A 4 9.81 -9.32 17.20
CA THR A 4 10.25 -8.90 15.87
C THR A 4 10.98 -7.56 15.88
N GLY A 5 11.21 -6.95 17.05
CA GLY A 5 11.91 -5.67 17.19
C GLY A 5 11.15 -4.46 16.64
N PHE A 6 9.90 -4.63 16.22
CA PHE A 6 9.05 -3.54 15.72
C PHE A 6 7.64 -3.61 16.29
N ALA A 7 7.03 -2.44 16.49
CA ALA A 7 5.65 -2.30 16.92
C ALA A 7 4.70 -2.82 15.83
N MET A 8 3.78 -3.69 16.21
CA MET A 8 2.76 -4.21 15.31
C MET A 8 1.65 -3.19 15.08
N GLU A 9 1.15 -3.13 13.85
CA GLU A 9 -0.06 -2.37 13.53
C GLU A 9 -1.27 -3.01 14.21
N THR A 10 -2.04 -2.22 14.96
CA THR A 10 -3.21 -2.69 15.71
C THR A 10 -4.52 -2.47 14.96
N ARG A 11 -4.52 -1.60 13.95
CA ARG A 11 -5.69 -1.37 13.11
C ARG A 11 -5.98 -2.60 12.25
N ARG A 12 -7.26 -2.83 11.94
CA ARG A 12 -7.68 -3.87 10.99
C ARG A 12 -7.00 -3.66 9.64
N PHE A 13 -6.46 -4.74 9.08
CA PHE A 13 -5.93 -4.72 7.73
C PHE A 13 -7.05 -4.52 6.71
N VAL A 14 -6.95 -3.45 5.93
CA VAL A 14 -7.84 -3.14 4.79
C VAL A 14 -6.95 -2.97 3.56
N PRO A 15 -6.86 -3.97 2.66
CA PRO A 15 -6.03 -3.87 1.47
C PRO A 15 -6.59 -2.79 0.54
N HIS A 16 -5.74 -1.82 0.18
CA HIS A 16 -6.12 -0.71 -0.69
C HIS A 16 -4.89 -0.20 -1.45
N CYS A 17 -5.12 0.46 -2.58
CA CYS A 17 -4.10 1.24 -3.28
C CYS A 17 -4.33 2.72 -2.99
N THR A 18 -3.33 3.42 -2.43
CA THR A 18 -3.43 4.87 -2.25
C THR A 18 -3.27 5.56 -3.60
N ILE A 19 -4.31 6.24 -4.07
CA ILE A 19 -4.29 6.98 -5.35
C ILE A 19 -3.86 8.43 -5.16
N ALA A 20 -4.30 9.06 -4.07
CA ALA A 20 -3.93 10.41 -3.69
C ALA A 20 -3.96 10.56 -2.16
N ARG A 21 -3.29 11.59 -1.65
CA ARG A 21 -3.35 12.01 -0.25
C ARG A 21 -3.65 13.50 -0.21
N THR A 22 -4.55 13.91 0.67
CA THR A 22 -4.77 15.33 0.97
C THR A 22 -4.05 15.73 2.24
N PRO A 23 -3.66 17.02 2.38
CA PRO A 23 -3.22 17.56 3.66
C PRO A 23 -4.28 17.31 4.73
N ARG A 24 -3.82 17.07 5.96
CA ARG A 24 -4.72 16.83 7.09
C ARG A 24 -5.66 18.04 7.27
N GLY A 25 -6.96 17.79 7.27
CA GLY A 25 -7.98 18.83 7.43
C GLY A 25 -8.38 19.58 6.15
N ALA A 26 -7.80 19.22 5.00
CA ALA A 26 -8.24 19.78 3.72
C ALA A 26 -9.64 19.27 3.36
N TRP A 27 -10.47 20.16 2.81
CA TRP A 27 -11.78 19.81 2.25
C TRP A 27 -11.62 18.95 1.00
N LEU A 28 -12.39 17.86 0.91
CA LEU A 28 -12.46 17.00 -0.26
C LEU A 28 -13.79 17.30 -1.00
N PRO A 29 -13.75 17.61 -2.30
CA PRO A 29 -14.94 17.75 -3.13
C PRO A 29 -15.81 16.47 -3.09
N ALA A 30 -17.12 16.64 -3.02
CA ALA A 30 -18.08 15.53 -2.94
C ALA A 30 -18.06 14.65 -4.20
N GLU A 31 -17.71 15.24 -5.33
CA GLU A 31 -17.56 14.62 -6.64
C GLU A 31 -16.45 13.55 -6.63
N LEU A 32 -15.39 13.74 -5.83
CA LEU A 32 -14.33 12.73 -5.65
C LEU A 32 -14.78 11.54 -4.79
N THR A 33 -15.82 11.71 -3.97
CA THR A 33 -16.28 10.65 -3.06
C THR A 33 -17.41 9.79 -3.62
N ASN A 34 -18.23 10.33 -4.53
CA ASN A 34 -19.48 9.68 -4.94
C ASN A 34 -19.46 9.08 -6.35
N GLU A 35 -18.56 9.52 -7.25
CA GLU A 35 -18.65 9.20 -8.68
C GLU A 35 -17.47 8.41 -9.24
N LEU A 36 -16.40 8.23 -8.45
CA LEU A 36 -15.25 7.42 -8.86
C LEU A 36 -15.62 5.92 -8.79
N ARG A 37 -16.07 5.39 -9.93
CA ARG A 37 -16.11 3.94 -10.19
C ARG A 37 -14.87 3.56 -10.99
N PRO A 38 -13.70 3.34 -10.35
CA PRO A 38 -12.52 2.90 -11.09
C PRO A 38 -12.83 1.57 -11.78
N PRO A 39 -12.27 1.33 -12.97
CA PRO A 39 -12.43 0.05 -13.63
C PRO A 39 -11.91 -1.06 -12.71
N VAL A 40 -12.64 -2.17 -12.66
CA VAL A 40 -12.19 -3.35 -11.92
C VAL A 40 -11.06 -3.98 -12.73
N VAL A 41 -9.84 -3.82 -12.22
CA VAL A 41 -8.64 -4.48 -12.78
C VAL A 41 -8.32 -5.69 -11.93
N ALA A 42 -8.31 -6.86 -12.56
CA ALA A 42 -7.92 -8.11 -11.95
C ALA A 42 -6.56 -8.55 -12.46
N TRP A 43 -5.69 -8.97 -11.55
CA TRP A 43 -4.37 -9.52 -11.86
C TRP A 43 -3.93 -10.48 -10.76
N THR A 44 -3.01 -11.38 -11.09
CA THR A 44 -2.42 -12.32 -10.12
C THR A 44 -1.08 -11.79 -9.64
N ALA A 45 -0.96 -11.55 -8.34
CA ALA A 45 0.34 -11.22 -7.76
C ALA A 45 1.29 -12.42 -7.83
N LYS A 46 2.48 -12.19 -8.39
CA LYS A 46 3.52 -13.21 -8.56
C LYS A 46 4.65 -13.10 -7.54
N GLN A 47 4.71 -12.00 -6.80
CA GLN A 47 5.76 -11.75 -5.81
C GLN A 47 5.30 -10.72 -4.77
N VAL A 48 6.00 -10.70 -3.64
CA VAL A 48 5.96 -9.63 -2.64
C VAL A 48 7.35 -9.02 -2.54
N THR A 49 7.43 -7.70 -2.36
CA THR A 49 8.71 -6.97 -2.28
C THR A 49 8.84 -6.28 -0.93
N LEU A 50 9.97 -6.49 -0.26
CA LEU A 50 10.39 -5.64 0.86
C LEU A 50 10.96 -4.33 0.29
N LEU A 51 10.34 -3.21 0.65
CA LEU A 51 10.74 -1.89 0.19
C LEU A 51 11.42 -1.10 1.30
N ARG A 52 12.47 -0.36 0.94
CA ARG A 52 13.02 0.72 1.77
C ARG A 52 12.38 2.03 1.34
N SER A 53 11.66 2.67 2.26
CA SER A 53 11.13 4.03 2.05
C SER A 53 12.12 5.07 2.58
N ARG A 54 12.42 6.10 1.77
CA ARG A 54 13.25 7.24 2.16
C ARG A 54 12.51 8.53 1.86
N LEU A 55 12.35 9.39 2.86
CA LEU A 55 11.80 10.72 2.64
C LEU A 55 12.83 11.60 1.92
N ARG A 56 12.37 12.29 0.88
CA ARG A 56 13.12 13.24 0.06
C ARG A 56 12.30 14.52 -0.13
N ILE A 57 12.95 15.57 -0.60
CA ILE A 57 12.24 16.76 -1.09
C ILE A 57 11.33 16.30 -2.23
N GLY A 58 10.03 16.57 -2.11
CA GLY A 58 9.01 16.13 -3.08
C GLY A 58 8.29 14.82 -2.73
N GLY A 59 8.69 14.08 -1.69
CA GLY A 59 7.93 12.92 -1.21
C GLY A 59 8.79 11.70 -0.84
N ALA A 60 8.13 10.57 -0.60
CA ALA A 60 8.78 9.31 -0.30
C ALA A 60 9.25 8.62 -1.60
N VAL A 61 10.51 8.18 -1.61
CA VAL A 61 11.07 7.31 -2.65
C VAL A 61 11.13 5.89 -2.11
N HIS A 62 10.65 4.92 -2.88
CA HIS A 62 10.66 3.51 -2.53
C HIS A 62 11.69 2.75 -3.37
N GLU A 63 12.63 2.10 -2.70
CA GLU A 63 13.68 1.27 -3.31
C GLU A 63 13.42 -0.19 -2.96
N ALA A 64 13.52 -1.10 -3.93
CA ALA A 64 13.42 -2.54 -3.67
C ALA A 64 14.64 -3.02 -2.87
N HIS A 65 14.38 -3.66 -1.73
CA HIS A 65 15.43 -4.29 -0.92
C HIS A 65 15.53 -5.79 -1.20
N SER A 66 14.40 -6.49 -1.24
CA SER A 66 14.34 -7.94 -1.49
C SER A 66 13.02 -8.30 -2.14
N VAL A 67 13.01 -9.34 -2.96
CA VAL A 67 11.82 -9.84 -3.68
C VAL A 67 11.59 -11.29 -3.28
N PHE A 68 10.35 -11.64 -2.98
CA PHE A 68 9.90 -12.96 -2.56
C PHE A 68 8.87 -13.47 -3.57
N PRO A 69 9.19 -14.48 -4.38
CA PRO A 69 8.23 -15.03 -5.34
C PRO A 69 7.08 -15.72 -4.62
N LEU A 70 5.89 -15.64 -5.21
CA LEU A 70 4.66 -16.30 -4.76
C LEU A 70 4.39 -17.49 -5.68
N ASP A 71 5.24 -18.51 -5.59
CA ASP A 71 5.16 -19.73 -6.43
C ASP A 71 4.23 -20.79 -5.83
N GLY A 72 3.49 -20.46 -4.76
CA GLY A 72 2.61 -21.37 -4.06
C GLY A 72 1.38 -21.74 -4.89
N ALA A 73 1.30 -23.01 -5.29
CA ALA A 73 0.05 -23.60 -5.78
C ALA A 73 -1.00 -23.50 -4.67
N SER A 74 -2.02 -22.67 -4.87
CA SER A 74 -3.26 -22.78 -4.10
C SER A 74 -3.98 -24.05 -4.57
N SER A 75 -3.70 -25.16 -3.88
CA SER A 75 -4.46 -26.42 -3.98
C SER A 75 -5.79 -26.32 -3.27
#